data_AF-A0A935XWD4-F1
#
_entry.id   AF-A0A935XWD4-F1
#
_cell.length_a   1.000
_cell.length_b   1.000
_cell.length_c   1.000
_cell.angle_alpha   90.00
_cell.angle_beta   90.00
_cell.angle_gamma   90.00
#
_symmetry.space_group_name_H-M   'P 1'
#
loop_
_entity.id
_entity.type
_entity.pdbx_description
1 polymer ?
#
loop_
_entity_poly.entity_id
_entity_poly.type
_entity_poly.pdbx_seq_one_letter_code
_entity_poly.pdbx_strand_id
1 'polypeptide(L)' 'MSEWSEKIAAATAAAERTQAAEAVAEMKFDAIHAQATASGDVASAVHTGEFHAWMAARHATDAAWGLWSTVMDSRPAS' A
#
# COMPACT_ATOMS: atom_id res chain seq x y z
N MET A 1 4.65 -29.03 0.74
CA MET A 1 3.83 -27.82 0.58
C MET A 1 3.26 -27.87 -0.82
N SER A 2 2.01 -27.49 -1.07
CA SER A 2 1.48 -27.48 -2.45
C SER A 2 1.95 -26.21 -3.16
N GLU A 3 2.05 -26.26 -4.50
CA GLU A 3 2.41 -25.09 -5.32
C GLU A 3 1.49 -23.90 -5.05
N TRP A 4 0.20 -24.15 -4.78
CA TRP A 4 -0.75 -23.11 -4.39
C TRP A 4 -0.42 -22.48 -3.03
N SER A 5 -0.05 -23.29 -2.03
CA SER A 5 0.37 -22.79 -0.72
C SER A 5 1.63 -21.92 -0.79
N GLU A 6 2.59 -22.27 -1.65
CA GLU A 6 3.80 -21.46 -1.90
C GLU A 6 3.46 -20.13 -2.58
N LYS A 7 2.54 -20.15 -3.57
CA LYS A 7 2.04 -18.94 -4.24
C LYS A 7 1.34 -18.00 -3.26
N ILE A 8 0.52 -18.52 -2.34
CA ILE A 8 -0.10 -17.68 -1.30
C ILE A 8 0.96 -17.07 -0.41
N ALA A 9 1.90 -17.87 0.11
CA ALA A 9 2.93 -17.35 1.00
C ALA A 9 3.74 -16.22 0.35
N ALA A 10 4.11 -16.38 -0.93
CA ALA A 10 4.81 -15.36 -1.71
C ALA A 10 3.95 -14.10 -1.94
N ALA A 11 2.67 -14.27 -2.30
CA ALA A 11 1.75 -13.15 -2.51
C ALA A 11 1.48 -12.38 -1.21
N THR A 12 1.29 -13.08 -0.08
CA THR A 12 1.10 -12.47 1.24
C THR A 12 2.34 -11.65 1.62
N ALA A 13 3.53 -12.24 1.53
CA ALA A 13 4.77 -11.55 1.87
C ALA A 13 5.07 -10.36 0.94
N ALA A 14 4.60 -10.38 -0.31
CA ALA A 14 4.69 -9.23 -1.20
C ALA A 14 3.73 -8.11 -0.77
N ALA A 15 2.48 -8.43 -0.51
CA ALA A 15 1.45 -7.47 -0.11
C ALA A 15 1.74 -6.82 1.25
N GLU A 16 2.22 -7.59 2.22
CA GLU A 16 2.64 -7.07 3.53
C GLU A 16 3.83 -6.11 3.41
N ARG A 17 4.80 -6.41 2.55
CA ARG A 17 5.94 -5.51 2.29
C ARG A 17 5.51 -4.20 1.64
N THR A 18 4.60 -4.24 0.67
CA THR A 18 4.08 -3.01 0.05
C THR A 18 3.25 -2.19 1.03
N GLN A 19 2.42 -2.84 1.84
CA GLN A 19 1.64 -2.18 2.88
C GLN A 19 2.53 -1.51 3.95
N ALA A 20 3.62 -2.16 4.35
CA ALA A 20 4.60 -1.54 5.25
C ALA A 20 5.26 -0.31 4.61
N ALA A 21 5.54 -0.33 3.31
CA ALA A 21 6.08 0.82 2.59
C ALA A 21 5.06 1.96 2.46
N GLU A 22 3.78 1.65 2.22
CA GLU A 22 2.69 2.62 2.23
C GLU A 22 2.57 3.31 3.60
N ALA A 23 2.59 2.56 4.70
CA ALA A 23 2.51 3.13 6.04
C ALA A 23 3.65 4.14 6.31
N VAL A 24 4.86 3.85 5.84
CA VAL A 24 5.99 4.80 5.96
C VAL A 24 5.78 6.05 5.10
N ALA A 25 5.18 5.92 3.91
CA ALA A 25 4.87 7.06 3.06
C ALA A 25 3.73 7.92 3.63
N GLU A 26 2.69 7.27 4.17
CA GLU A 26 1.57 7.91 4.87
C GLU A 26 2.08 8.74 6.06
N MET A 27 2.91 8.16 6.92
CA MET A 27 3.50 8.88 8.06
C MET A 27 4.27 10.14 7.66
N LYS A 28 4.95 10.13 6.51
CA LYS A 28 5.65 11.31 5.99
C LYS A 28 4.66 12.36 5.50
N PHE A 29 3.62 11.94 4.78
CA PHE A 29 2.58 12.85 4.33
C PHE A 29 1.79 13.45 5.49
N ASP A 30 1.48 12.68 6.53
CA ASP A 30 0.78 13.14 7.73
C ASP A 30 1.52 14.30 8.42
N ALA A 31 2.85 14.26 8.47
CA ALA A 31 3.66 15.35 9.02
C ALA A 31 3.51 16.64 8.21
N ILE A 32 3.53 16.54 6.87
CA ILE A 32 3.32 17.67 5.95
C ILE A 32 1.89 18.21 6.05
N HIS A 33 0.90 17.31 6.09
CA HIS A 33 -0.50 17.65 6.21
C HIS A 33 -0.80 18.36 7.55
N ALA A 34 -0.19 17.91 8.64
CA ALA A 34 -0.29 18.57 9.95
C ALA A 34 0.31 19.99 9.92
N GLN A 35 1.46 20.17 9.28
CA GLN A 35 2.07 21.49 9.10
C GLN A 35 1.18 22.42 8.26
N ALA A 36 0.66 21.95 7.14
CA ALA A 36 -0.25 22.69 6.27
C ALA A 36 -1.55 23.06 6.99
N THR A 37 -2.06 22.17 7.85
CA THR A 37 -3.21 22.43 8.72
C THR A 37 -2.91 23.55 9.71
N ALA A 38 -1.75 23.50 10.38
CA ALA A 38 -1.35 24.52 11.34
C ALA A 38 -1.13 25.90 10.69
N SER A 39 -0.74 25.96 9.41
CA SER A 39 -0.58 27.21 8.66
C SER A 39 -1.87 27.68 7.96
N GLY A 40 -2.98 26.94 8.06
CA GLY A 40 -4.24 27.27 7.39
C GLY A 40 -4.23 27.07 5.87
N ASP A 41 -3.27 26.30 5.34
CA ASP A 41 -3.07 26.05 3.91
C ASP A 41 -3.13 24.55 3.57
N VAL A 42 -4.15 23.86 4.09
CA VAL A 42 -4.33 22.41 3.89
C VAL A 42 -4.37 22.03 2.41
N ALA A 43 -4.90 22.91 1.56
CA ALA A 43 -5.04 22.66 0.12
C ALA A 43 -3.68 22.47 -0.58
N SER A 44 -2.58 23.03 -0.08
CA SER A 44 -1.26 22.84 -0.69
C SER A 44 -0.66 21.45 -0.41
N ALA A 45 -1.12 20.75 0.64
CA ALA A 45 -0.58 19.44 1.02
C ALA A 45 -0.73 18.40 -0.11
N VAL A 46 -1.82 18.43 -0.88
CA VAL A 46 -2.06 17.47 -1.98
C VAL A 46 -1.17 17.70 -3.20
N HIS A 47 -0.43 18.80 -3.25
CA HIS A 47 0.52 19.09 -4.34
C HIS A 47 1.96 18.74 -3.97
N THR A 48 2.18 18.20 -2.77
CA THR A 48 3.52 17.85 -2.27
C THR A 48 4.02 16.53 -2.84
N GLY A 49 5.35 16.34 -2.82
CA GLY A 49 5.95 15.09 -3.23
C GLY A 49 5.56 13.93 -2.32
N GLU A 50 5.37 14.20 -1.03
CA GLU A 50 4.96 13.25 0.00
C GLU A 50 3.56 12.71 -0.27
N PHE A 51 2.60 13.56 -0.66
CA PHE A 51 1.27 13.12 -1.07
C PHE A 51 1.34 12.19 -2.28
N HIS A 52 2.07 12.58 -3.34
CA HIS A 52 2.21 11.75 -4.54
C HIS A 52 2.93 10.42 -4.24
N ALA A 53 3.94 10.43 -3.37
CA ALA A 53 4.64 9.22 -2.94
C ALA A 53 3.73 8.28 -2.16
N TRP A 54 2.90 8.81 -1.25
CA TRP A 54 1.91 8.02 -0.54
C TRP A 54 0.85 7.44 -1.48
N MET A 55 0.30 8.24 -2.40
CA MET A 55 -0.67 7.75 -3.40
C MET A 55 -0.08 6.67 -4.30
N ALA A 56 1.17 6.81 -4.73
CA ALA A 56 1.87 5.77 -5.50
C ALA A 56 2.06 4.48 -4.69
N ALA A 57 2.42 4.59 -3.41
CA ALA A 57 2.55 3.44 -2.52
C ALA A 57 1.20 2.75 -2.29
N ARG A 58 0.12 3.52 -2.10
CA ARG A 58 -1.25 3.02 -1.97
C ARG A 58 -1.71 2.25 -3.19
N HIS A 59 -1.47 2.79 -4.39
CA HIS A 59 -1.77 2.06 -5.64
C HIS A 59 -0.98 0.75 -5.77
N ALA A 60 0.28 0.72 -5.29
CA ALA A 60 1.07 -0.50 -5.27
C ALA A 60 0.55 -1.53 -4.26
N THR A 61 0.12 -1.09 -3.07
CA THR A 61 -0.54 -1.95 -2.06
C THR A 61 -1.84 -2.54 -2.60
N ASP A 62 -2.70 -1.72 -3.21
CA ASP A 62 -3.95 -2.18 -3.82
C ASP A 62 -3.68 -3.25 -4.89
N ALA A 63 -2.69 -3.02 -5.76
CA ALA A 63 -2.29 -3.99 -6.77
C ALA A 63 -1.77 -5.30 -6.16
N ALA A 64 -0.97 -5.24 -5.10
CA ALA A 64 -0.42 -6.42 -4.43
C ALA A 64 -1.51 -7.26 -3.76
N TRP A 65 -2.47 -6.62 -3.07
CA TRP A 65 -3.61 -7.32 -2.49
C TRP A 65 -4.59 -7.84 -3.56
N GLY A 66 -4.73 -7.16 -4.70
CA GLY A 66 -5.48 -7.68 -5.84
C GLY A 66 -4.87 -8.95 -6.42
N LEU A 67 -3.54 -9.02 -6.54
CA LEU A 67 -2.83 -10.24 -6.95
C LEU A 67 -2.99 -11.36 -5.93
N TRP A 68 -2.89 -11.04 -4.63
CA TRP A 68 -3.15 -12.00 -3.56
C TRP A 68 -4.57 -12.60 -3.65
N SER A 69 -5.58 -11.76 -3.88
CA SER A 69 -6.97 -12.22 -4.05
C SER A 69 -7.09 -13.19 -5.23
N THR A 70 -6.43 -12.89 -6.35
CA THR A 70 -6.42 -13.77 -7.54
C THR A 70 -5.82 -15.14 -7.22
N VAL A 71 -4.76 -15.21 -6.40
CA VAL A 71 -4.16 -16.48 -5.97
C VAL A 71 -5.12 -17.25 -5.05
N MET A 72 -5.80 -16.56 -4.13
CA MET A 72 -6.80 -17.17 -3.25
C MET A 72 -7.97 -17.78 -4.04
N ASP A 73 -8.45 -17.08 -5.07
CA ASP A 73 -9.54 -17.55 -5.93
C ASP A 73 -9.15 -18.78 -6.76
N SER A 74 -7.85 -18.93 -7.08
CA SER A 74 -7.31 -20.09 -7.81
C SER A 74 -7.11 -21.36 -6.95
N ARG A 75 -7.69 -21.42 -5.75
CA ARG A 75 -7.55 -22.57 -4.85
C ARG A 75 -7.97 -23.88 -5.53
N PRO A 76 -7.11 -24.90 -5.58
CA PRO A 76 -7.50 -26.21 -6.08
C PRO A 76 -8.65 -26.79 -5.27
N ALA A 77 -9.65 -27.36 -5.95
CA ALA A 77 -10.63 -28.20 -5.29
C ALA A 77 -9.91 -29.42 -4.70
N SER A 78 -10.20 -29.73 -3.44
CA SER A 78 -9.62 -30.85 -2.68
C SER A 78 -9.85 -32.20 -3.35
#